data_AF-A0A5D4UUJ9-F1
#
_entry.id   AF-A0A5D4UUJ9-F1
#
_cell.length_a   1.000
_cell.length_b   1.000
_cell.length_c   1.000
_cell.angle_alpha   90.00
_cell.angle_beta   90.00
_cell.angle_gamma   90.00
#
_symmetry.space_group_name_H-M   'P 1'
#
loop_
_entity.id
_entity.type
_entity.pdbx_description
1 polymer ?
#
loop_
_entity_poly.entity_id
_entity_poly.type
_entity_poly.pdbx_seq_one_letter_code
_entity_poly.pdbx_strand_id
1 'polypeptide(L)' 'MNLTKWGFTRFNSIKAEFDHFPHSLVILRKIRNYYFVNKVHWSHLDPVVETHHLEEMELLVNRELDLEKYYLNRRLD' A
#
# COMPACT_ATOMS: atom_id res chain seq x y z
N MET A 1 -6.31 1.90 9.77
CA MET A 1 -6.75 2.16 8.38
C MET A 1 -7.33 0.89 7.78
N ASN A 2 -8.26 1.00 6.82
CA ASN A 2 -8.78 -0.17 6.10
C ASN A 2 -8.59 0.03 4.59
N LEU A 3 -8.28 -1.06 3.89
CA LEU A 3 -8.22 -1.09 2.43
C LEU A 3 -9.66 -1.15 1.89
N THR A 4 -10.09 -0.09 1.20
CA THR A 4 -11.47 0.03 0.74
C THR A 4 -11.61 -0.53 -0.67
N LYS A 5 -10.65 -0.21 -1.53
CA LYS A 5 -10.58 -0.72 -2.90
C LYS A 5 -9.14 -0.94 -3.29
N TRP A 6 -8.93 -1.94 -4.13
CA TRP A 6 -7.66 -2.12 -4.82
C TRP A 6 -7.90 -2.69 -6.20
N GLY A 7 -6.91 -2.55 -7.07
CA GLY A 7 -6.94 -3.15 -8.38
C GLY A 7 -5.55 -3.19 -9.01
N PHE A 8 -5.34 -4.18 -9.88
CA PHE A 8 -4.12 -4.26 -10.66
C PHE A 8 -4.07 -3.14 -11.70
N THR A 9 -2.89 -2.56 -11.86
CA THR A 9 -2.56 -1.61 -12.92
C THR A 9 -1.53 -2.25 -13.86
N ARG A 10 -1.11 -1.53 -14.90
CA ARG A 10 -0.01 -1.97 -15.77
C ARG A 10 1.30 -2.15 -14.98
N PHE A 11 2.20 -3.01 -15.48
CA PHE A 11 3.54 -3.26 -14.91
C PHE A 11 3.54 -3.78 -13.46
N ASN A 12 2.70 -4.77 -13.14
CA ASN A 12 2.73 -5.46 -11.84
C ASN A 12 2.57 -4.52 -10.62
N SER A 13 1.89 -3.40 -10.85
CA SER A 13 1.59 -2.40 -9.83
C SER A 13 0.12 -2.51 -9.42
N ILE A 14 -0.20 -2.15 -8.19
CA ILE A 14 -1.55 -2.16 -7.64
C ILE A 14 -1.90 -0.73 -7.24
N LYS A 15 -3.07 -0.27 -7.63
CA LYS A 15 -3.67 0.93 -7.07
C LYS A 15 -4.54 0.51 -5.90
N ALA A 16 -4.40 1.20 -4.78
CA ALA A 16 -5.11 0.96 -3.54
C ALA A 16 -5.70 2.30 -3.04
N GLU A 17 -6.92 2.23 -2.55
CA GLU A 17 -7.66 3.33 -1.94
C GLU A 17 -7.99 2.92 -0.50
N PHE A 18 -7.76 3.83 0.43
CA PHE A 18 -7.91 3.58 1.85
C PHE A 18 -8.97 4.50 2.44
N ASP A 19 -9.73 3.99 3.41
CA ASP A 19 -10.82 4.75 4.05
C ASP A 19 -10.33 6.02 4.75
N HIS A 20 -9.11 5.97 5.30
CA HIS A 20 -8.48 7.12 5.96
C HIS A 20 -8.00 8.20 4.97
N PHE A 21 -7.85 7.84 3.70
CA PHE A 21 -7.34 8.70 2.63
C PHE A 21 -8.26 8.61 1.39
N PRO A 22 -9.53 9.03 1.51
CA PRO A 22 -10.51 8.85 0.44
C PRO A 22 -10.16 9.63 -0.82
N HIS A 23 -9.34 10.70 -0.72
CA HIS A 23 -8.91 11.47 -1.89
C HIS A 23 -7.48 11.17 -2.35
N SER A 24 -6.74 10.31 -1.63
CA SER A 24 -5.37 9.96 -2.00
C SER A 24 -5.28 8.55 -2.56
N LEU A 25 -4.71 8.44 -3.76
CA LEU A 25 -4.50 7.15 -4.42
C LEU A 25 -3.10 6.63 -4.12
N VAL A 26 -3.03 5.41 -3.62
CA VAL A 26 -1.74 4.76 -3.32
C VAL A 26 -1.41 3.77 -4.43
N ILE A 27 -0.25 3.95 -5.05
CA ILE A 27 0.28 3.03 -6.06
C ILE A 27 1.37 2.19 -5.41
N LEU A 28 1.11 0.91 -5.27
CA LEU A 28 2.07 -0.09 -4.83
C LEU A 28 2.69 -0.79 -6.04
N ARG A 29 3.97 -1.15 -5.92
CA ARG A 29 4.67 -1.94 -6.93
C ARG A 29 5.14 -3.24 -6.30
N LYS A 30 5.06 -4.34 -7.06
CA LYS A 30 5.63 -5.60 -6.62
C LYS A 30 7.16 -5.51 -6.61
N ILE A 31 7.78 -5.81 -5.47
CA ILE A 31 9.22 -5.99 -5.30
C ILE A 31 9.45 -7.43 -4.86
N ARG A 32 10.01 -8.25 -5.78
CA ARG A 32 10.21 -9.69 -5.58
C ARG A 32 8.90 -10.43 -5.23
N ASN A 33 8.64 -10.63 -3.93
CA ASN A 33 7.53 -11.42 -3.40
C ASN A 33 6.54 -10.61 -2.55
N TYR A 34 6.69 -9.30 -2.43
CA TYR A 34 5.73 -8.45 -1.71
C TYR A 34 5.48 -7.15 -2.50
N TYR A 35 4.44 -6.41 -2.12
CA TYR A 35 4.13 -5.09 -2.66
C TYR A 35 4.65 -4.00 -1.73
N PHE A 36 5.24 -2.96 -2.32
CA PHE A 36 5.78 -1.81 -1.61
C PHE A 36 5.12 -0.54 -2.13
N VAL A 37 4.87 0.45 -1.27
CA VAL A 37 4.30 1.74 -1.70
C VAL A 37 5.31 2.48 -2.56
N ASN A 38 5.03 2.59 -3.86
CA ASN A 38 5.92 3.20 -4.83
C ASN A 38 5.62 4.69 -5.01
N LYS A 39 4.34 5.06 -5.05
CA LYS A 39 3.90 6.45 -5.13
C LYS A 39 2.61 6.63 -4.35
N VAL A 40 2.51 7.72 -3.60
CA VAL A 40 1.25 8.16 -3.02
C VAL A 40 0.86 9.46 -3.72
N HIS A 41 -0.27 9.43 -4.42
CA HIS A 41 -0.91 10.63 -4.94
C HIS A 41 -1.67 11.29 -3.80
N TRP A 42 -0.91 11.92 -2.89
CA TRP A 42 -1.47 12.62 -1.75
C TRP A 42 -2.21 13.89 -2.20
N SER A 43 -3.40 14.09 -1.66
CA SER A 43 -4.19 15.30 -1.84
C SER A 43 -4.15 16.15 -0.57
N HIS A 44 -4.08 17.48 -0.70
CA HIS A 44 -4.15 18.40 0.45
C HIS A 44 -5.47 18.33 1.24
N LEU A 45 -6.48 17.64 0.71
CA LEU A 45 -7.75 17.38 1.40
C LEU A 45 -7.63 16.25 2.43
N ASP A 46 -6.62 15.40 2.31
CA ASP A 46 -6.37 14.29 3.22
C ASP A 46 -5.31 14.66 4.28
N PRO A 47 -5.32 13.98 5.44
CA PRO A 47 -4.28 14.16 6.46
C PRO A 47 -2.87 13.89 5.93
N VAL A 48 -1.86 14.33 6.66
CA VAL A 48 -0.46 14.10 6.29
C VAL A 48 -0.15 12.60 6.33
N VAL A 49 0.42 12.09 5.24
CA VAL A 49 0.86 10.70 5.16
C VAL A 49 2.17 10.57 5.95
N GLU A 50 2.10 9.84 7.07
CA GLU A 50 3.25 9.56 7.93
C GLU A 50 3.86 8.20 7.59
N THR A 51 5.08 7.94 8.06
CA THR A 51 5.78 6.67 7.81
C THR A 51 4.98 5.46 8.30
N HIS A 52 4.32 5.57 9.46
CA HIS A 52 3.48 4.49 9.99
C HIS A 52 2.24 4.23 9.12
N HIS A 53 1.68 5.28 8.50
CA HIS A 53 0.58 5.13 7.54
C HIS A 53 1.05 4.34 6.31
N LEU A 54 2.25 4.61 5.80
CA LEU A 54 2.82 3.87 4.67
C LEU A 54 3.02 2.39 5.01
N GLU A 55 3.61 2.07 6.17
CA GLU A 55 3.79 0.68 6.61
C GLU A 55 2.44 -0.05 6.74
N GLU A 56 1.43 0.60 7.30
CA GLU A 56 0.10 0.01 7.46
C GLU A 56 -0.58 -0.24 6.09
N MET A 57 -0.46 0.70 5.14
CA MET A 57 -0.96 0.54 3.77
C MET A 57 -0.32 -0.64 3.04
N GLU A 58 1.01 -0.77 3.15
CA GLU A 58 1.73 -1.90 2.57
C GLU A 58 1.27 -3.21 3.20
N LEU A 59 1.16 -3.27 4.52
CA LEU A 59 0.78 -4.48 5.24
C LEU A 59 -0.64 -4.92 4.86
N LEU A 60 -1.60 -4.00 4.78
CA LEU A 60 -2.98 -4.29 4.36
C LEU A 60 -3.04 -4.91 2.96
N VAL A 61 -2.35 -4.32 1.99
CA VAL A 61 -2.33 -4.83 0.61
C VAL A 61 -1.63 -6.19 0.53
N ASN A 62 -0.51 -6.36 1.23
CA ASN A 62 0.18 -7.66 1.26
C ASN A 62 -0.66 -8.73 1.96
N ARG A 63 -1.39 -8.39 3.02
CA ARG A 63 -2.30 -9.31 3.70
C ARG A 63 -3.44 -9.75 2.79
N GLU A 64 -4.01 -8.84 2.02
CA GLU A 64 -5.10 -9.17 1.09
C GLU A 64 -4.65 -10.09 -0.06
N LEU A 65 -3.36 -10.05 -0.40
CA LEU A 65 -2.75 -10.89 -1.44
C LEU A 65 -2.07 -12.15 -0.88
N ASP A 66 -2.19 -12.43 0.41
CA ASP A 66 -1.49 -13.52 1.12
C ASP A 66 0.05 -13.44 1.05
N LEU A 67 0.59 -12.23 0.91
CA LEU A 67 2.03 -11.93 0.83
C LEU A 67 2.60 -11.32 2.12
N GLU A 68 1.78 -11.17 3.16
CA GLU A 68 2.17 -10.59 4.46
C GLU A 68 3.43 -11.26 5.03
N LYS A 69 3.54 -12.59 4.93
CA LYS A 69 4.71 -13.34 5.42
C LYS A 69 6.02 -12.88 4.76
N TYR A 70 6.01 -12.64 3.44
CA TYR A 70 7.18 -12.16 2.71
C TYR A 70 7.53 -10.72 3.07
N TYR A 71 6.50 -9.89 3.29
CA TYR A 71 6.67 -8.51 3.72
C TYR A 71 7.28 -8.44 5.12
N LEU A 72 6.76 -9.20 6.09
CA LEU A 72 7.29 -9.24 7.46
C LEU A 72 8.73 -9.77 7.51
N ASN A 73 9.04 -10.76 6.67
CA ASN A 73 10.39 -11.31 6.60
C ASN A 73 11.44 -10.29 6.11
N ARG A 74 11.02 -9.19 5.45
CA ARG A 74 11.93 -8.11 5.01
C ARG A 74 12.57 -7.34 6.18
N ARG A 75 11.89 -7.30 7.34
CA ARG A 75 12.34 -6.57 8.54
C ARG A 75 13.29 -7.40 9.42
N LEU A 76 13.47 -8.68 9.09
CA LEU A 76 14.34 -9.61 9.81
C LEU A 76 15.72 -9.75 9.16
N ASP A 77 15.97 -9.10 8.02
CA ASP A 77 17.26 -9.06 7.32
C ASP A 77 18.03 -7.76 7.67
#